data_AF-A0A950WQ12-F1
#
_entry.id   AF-A0A950WQ12-F1
#
_cell.length_a   1.000
_cell.length_b   1.000
_cell.length_c   1.000
_cell.angle_alpha   90.00
_cell.angle_beta   90.00
_cell.angle_gamma   90.00
#
_symmetry.space_group_name_H-M   'P 1'
#
loop_
_entity.id
_entity.type
_entity.pdbx_description
1 polymer ?
#
loop_
_entity_poly.entity_id
_entity_poly.type
_entity_poly.pdbx_seq_one_letter_code
_entity_poly.pdbx_strand_id
1 'polypeptide(L)'
;MVRVIEYRLKDVPGAEPIYRLITTILDPKLAPAKELAALYHERWEIETALDELKTHLRGAQIVLRSKTPELVQQEFYGLLMAHFAIRGLMHEAALQADEDPDRLSFVHAVHVVQRRMPRYVAIPPSAEESLS
;
A
#
# COMPACT_ATOMS: atom_id res chain seq x y z
N MET A 1 -28.96 4.66 -11.99
CA MET A 1 -29.17 3.20 -12.14
C MET A 1 -27.90 2.50 -11.68
N VAL A 2 -28.01 1.40 -10.94
CA VAL A 2 -26.85 0.63 -10.44
C VAL A 2 -27.11 -0.86 -10.65
N ARG A 3 -26.04 -1.65 -10.74
CA ARG A 3 -26.09 -3.11 -10.78
C ARG A 3 -25.66 -3.65 -9.42
N VAL A 4 -26.44 -4.59 -8.89
CA VAL A 4 -26.13 -5.30 -7.64
C VAL A 4 -25.75 -6.73 -7.99
N ILE A 5 -24.62 -7.19 -7.45
CA ILE A 5 -24.13 -8.56 -7.56
C ILE A 5 -24.14 -9.16 -6.16
N GLU A 6 -24.91 -10.23 -5.98
CA GLU A 6 -24.91 -11.03 -4.76
C GLU A 6 -24.02 -12.25 -4.95
N TYR A 7 -23.12 -12.51 -4.00
CA TYR A 7 -22.20 -13.64 -4.06
C TYR A 7 -21.87 -14.19 -2.68
N ARG A 8 -21.24 -15.36 -2.64
CA ARG A 8 -20.79 -16.03 -1.42
C ARG A 8 -19.32 -16.36 -1.54
N LEU A 9 -18.56 -16.13 -0.46
CA LEU A 9 -17.21 -16.62 -0.33
C LEU A 9 -17.26 -18.05 0.21
N LYS A 10 -16.66 -18.99 -0.51
CA LYS A 10 -16.49 -20.36 -0.03
C LYS A 10 -15.16 -20.46 0.69
N ASP A 11 -15.11 -21.29 1.72
CA ASP A 11 -13.87 -21.64 2.44
C ASP A 11 -13.15 -20.47 3.14
N VAL A 12 -13.87 -19.36 3.38
CA VAL A 12 -13.37 -18.21 4.15
C VAL A 12 -13.96 -18.24 5.57
N PRO A 13 -13.15 -18.45 6.62
CA PRO A 13 -13.62 -18.44 8.01
C PRO A 13 -14.25 -17.09 8.37
N GLY A 14 -15.41 -17.11 9.02
CA GLY A 14 -16.12 -15.90 9.43
C GLY A 14 -16.79 -15.12 8.29
N ALA A 15 -16.89 -15.70 7.09
CA ALA A 15 -17.56 -15.06 5.98
C ALA A 15 -19.05 -14.85 6.23
N GLU A 16 -19.57 -13.71 5.78
CA GLU A 16 -20.99 -13.42 5.78
C GLU A 16 -21.76 -14.37 4.84
N PRO A 17 -23.03 -14.71 5.16
CA PRO A 17 -23.82 -15.63 4.34
C PRO A 17 -24.01 -15.18 2.89
N ILE A 18 -24.07 -13.86 2.66
CA ILE A 18 -24.22 -13.21 1.36
C ILE A 18 -23.49 -11.87 1.38
N TYR A 19 -22.62 -11.66 0.40
CA TYR A 19 -22.01 -10.36 0.11
C TYR A 19 -22.74 -9.67 -1.04
N ARG A 20 -22.77 -8.34 -1.00
CA ARG A 20 -23.35 -7.49 -2.05
C ARG A 20 -22.31 -6.51 -2.57
N LEU A 21 -22.04 -6.58 -3.87
CA LEU A 21 -21.24 -5.61 -4.60
C LEU A 21 -22.17 -4.73 -5.43
N ILE A 22 -22.05 -3.42 -5.27
CA ILE A 22 -22.78 -2.43 -6.06
C ILE A 22 -21.81 -1.78 -7.04
N THR A 23 -22.15 -1.77 -8.33
CA THR A 23 -21.32 -1.18 -9.37
C THR A 23 -22.15 -0.33 -10.33
N THR A 24 -21.50 0.68 -10.91
CA THR A 24 -22.03 1.50 -12.00
C THR A 24 -21.79 0.86 -13.38
N ILE A 25 -21.03 -0.24 -13.46
CA ILE A 25 -20.83 -1.00 -14.69
C ILE A 25 -22.03 -1.94 -14.92
N LEU A 26 -22.93 -1.51 -15.80
CA LEU A 26 -24.23 -2.16 -15.99
C LEU A 26 -24.17 -3.38 -16.90
N ASP A 27 -23.24 -3.42 -17.86
CA ASP A 27 -23.11 -4.52 -18.81
C ASP A 27 -22.36 -5.71 -18.17
N PRO A 28 -23.01 -6.88 -18.00
CA PRO A 28 -22.37 -8.07 -17.45
C PRO A 28 -21.29 -8.68 -18.35
N LYS A 29 -21.26 -8.36 -19.65
CA LYS A 29 -20.21 -8.81 -20.57
C LYS A 29 -18.92 -8.01 -20.40
N LEU A 30 -19.04 -6.71 -20.08
CA LEU A 30 -17.89 -5.85 -19.79
C LEU A 30 -17.28 -6.10 -18.41
N ALA A 31 -18.12 -6.49 -17.44
CA ALA A 31 -17.67 -6.81 -16.10
C ALA A 31 -18.42 -8.05 -15.55
N PRO A 32 -17.89 -9.26 -15.77
CA PRO A 32 -18.46 -10.49 -15.26
C PRO A 32 -18.58 -10.48 -13.73
N ALA A 33 -19.69 -11.01 -13.21
CA ALA A 33 -19.97 -10.96 -11.76
C ALA A 33 -18.91 -11.68 -10.92
N LYS A 34 -18.37 -12.79 -11.42
CA LYS A 34 -17.36 -13.59 -10.73
C LYS A 34 -16.03 -12.85 -10.63
N GLU A 35 -15.62 -12.18 -11.69
CA GLU A 35 -14.38 -11.38 -11.72
C GLU A 35 -14.50 -10.15 -10.83
N LEU A 36 -15.62 -9.42 -10.89
CA LEU A 36 -15.87 -8.30 -9.98
C LEU A 36 -15.88 -8.72 -8.50
N ALA A 37 -16.48 -9.87 -8.18
CA ALA A 37 -16.49 -10.39 -6.81
C ALA A 37 -15.07 -10.74 -6.33
N ALA A 38 -14.22 -11.32 -7.19
CA ALA A 38 -12.83 -11.61 -6.88
C ALA A 38 -12.01 -10.31 -6.68
N LEU A 39 -12.09 -9.36 -7.62
CA LEU A 39 -11.41 -8.06 -7.52
C LEU A 39 -11.85 -7.25 -6.30
N TYR A 40 -13.11 -7.36 -5.90
CA TYR A 40 -13.59 -6.66 -4.71
C TYR A 40 -13.05 -7.28 -3.41
N HIS A 41 -12.71 -8.58 -3.43
CA HIS A 41 -11.97 -9.20 -2.36
C HIS A 41 -10.51 -8.76 -2.37
N GLU A 42 -9.85 -8.71 -3.54
CA GLU A 42 -8.50 -8.14 -3.66
C GLU A 42 -8.43 -6.68 -3.20
N ARG A 43 -9.53 -5.91 -3.31
CA ARG A 43 -9.60 -4.55 -2.75
C ARG A 43 -9.34 -4.51 -1.25
N TRP A 44 -9.66 -5.57 -0.49
CA TRP A 44 -9.32 -5.61 0.95
C TRP A 44 -7.81 -5.56 1.20
N GLU A 45 -6.96 -5.86 0.21
CA GLU A 45 -5.51 -5.64 0.31
C GLU A 45 -5.12 -4.17 0.52
N ILE A 46 -6.03 -3.22 0.28
CA ILE A 46 -5.80 -1.83 0.69
C ILE A 46 -5.64 -1.70 2.21
N GLU A 47 -6.29 -2.57 2.99
CA GLU A 47 -6.11 -2.60 4.45
C GLU A 47 -4.70 -3.06 4.81
N THR A 48 -4.17 -4.06 4.09
CA THR A 48 -2.77 -4.48 4.18
C THR A 48 -1.84 -3.30 3.87
N ALA A 49 -2.07 -2.56 2.78
CA ALA A 49 -1.26 -1.40 2.43
C ALA A 49 -1.35 -0.26 3.48
N LEU A 50 -2.52 -0.06 4.07
CA LEU A 50 -2.70 0.89 5.17
C LEU A 50 -1.98 0.46 6.45
N ASP A 51 -1.95 -0.84 6.75
CA ASP A 51 -1.19 -1.39 7.88
C ASP A 51 0.33 -1.33 7.65
N GLU A 52 0.78 -1.62 6.42
CA GLU A 52 2.17 -1.42 5.99
C GLU A 52 2.62 0.02 6.27
N LEU A 53 1.81 1.01 5.88
CA LEU A 53 2.12 2.43 6.08
C LEU A 53 2.08 2.84 7.57
N LYS A 54 1.04 2.41 8.31
CA LYS A 54 0.80 2.86 9.69
C LYS A 54 1.69 2.17 10.70
N THR A 55 1.98 0.88 10.50
CA THR A 55 2.55 -0.01 11.52
C THR A 55 3.96 -0.45 11.14
N HIS A 56 4.16 -0.89 9.89
CA HIS A 56 5.40 -1.58 9.51
C HIS A 56 6.49 -0.65 8.97
N LEU A 57 6.14 0.33 8.14
CA LEU A 57 7.09 1.29 7.59
C LEU A 57 7.46 2.36 8.63
N ARG A 58 6.43 2.88 9.30
CA ARG A 58 6.56 3.91 10.33
C ARG A 58 7.12 3.34 11.63
N GLY A 59 6.97 2.04 11.88
CA GLY A 59 7.20 1.44 13.19
C GLY A 59 6.14 1.91 14.20
N ALA A 60 5.68 1.01 15.06
CA ALA A 60 4.54 1.23 15.96
C ALA A 60 4.65 2.44 16.94
N GLN A 61 5.78 3.16 16.98
CA GLN A 61 6.05 4.23 17.93
C GLN A 61 6.43 5.60 17.32
N ILE A 62 6.64 5.74 16.01
CA ILE A 62 7.08 7.03 15.46
C ILE A 62 5.86 7.96 15.32
N VAL A 63 5.66 8.91 16.24
CA VAL A 63 4.70 10.01 16.04
C VAL A 63 5.24 10.95 14.96
N LEU A 64 4.38 11.52 14.10
CA LEU A 64 4.82 12.59 13.19
C LEU A 64 5.46 13.68 14.04
N ARG A 65 6.74 13.98 13.77
CA ARG A 65 7.56 14.83 14.66
C ARG A 65 7.35 16.32 14.44
N SER A 66 6.79 16.66 13.27
CA SER A 66 6.53 18.02 12.85
C SER A 66 5.52 18.73 13.76
N LYS A 67 5.75 20.01 14.04
CA LYS A 67 4.91 20.82 14.96
C LYS A 67 4.00 21.83 14.26
N THR A 68 4.04 21.91 12.93
CA THR A 68 3.16 22.76 12.12
C THR A 68 2.36 21.92 11.12
N PRO A 69 1.12 22.32 10.78
CA PRO A 69 0.28 21.55 9.85
C PRO A 69 0.95 21.28 8.49
N GLU A 70 1.69 22.26 7.97
CA GLU A 70 2.34 22.18 6.66
C GLU A 70 3.46 21.12 6.67
N LEU A 71 4.29 21.11 7.73
CA LEU A 71 5.38 20.14 7.87
C LEU A 71 4.85 18.73 8.21
N VAL A 72 3.73 18.64 8.93
CA VAL A 72 3.03 17.37 9.17
C VAL A 72 2.55 16.75 7.85
N GLN A 73 1.98 17.56 6.95
CA GLN A 73 1.60 17.08 5.61
C GLN A 73 2.83 16.62 4.82
N GLN A 74 3.91 17.39 4.84
CA GLN A 74 5.16 17.02 4.17
C GLN A 74 5.72 15.69 4.67
N GLU A 75 5.74 15.48 5.99
CA GLU A 75 6.21 14.24 6.61
C GLU A 75 5.34 13.03 6.20
N PHE A 76 4.02 13.22 6.15
CA PHE A 76 3.09 12.20 5.66
C PHE A 76 3.34 11.84 4.19
N TYR A 77 3.55 12.83 3.31
CA TYR A 77 3.92 12.57 1.92
C TYR A 77 5.29 11.87 1.81
N GLY A 78 6.24 12.19 2.69
CA GLY A 78 7.52 11.48 2.78
C GLY A 78 7.33 9.98 3.07
N LEU A 79 6.47 9.65 4.04
CA LEU A 79 6.13 8.26 4.37
C LEU A 79 5.43 7.54 3.20
N LEU A 80 4.50 8.21 2.52
CA LEU A 80 3.83 7.66 1.33
C LEU A 80 4.83 7.37 0.22
N MET A 81 5.73 8.30 -0.09
CA MET A 81 6.76 8.09 -1.12
C MET A 81 7.67 6.92 -0.77
N ALA A 82 8.08 6.80 0.50
CA ALA A 82 8.89 5.67 0.95
C ALA A 82 8.15 4.33 0.81
N HIS A 83 6.86 4.28 1.15
CA HIS A 83 6.02 3.08 0.97
C HIS A 83 5.97 2.66 -0.50
N PHE A 84 5.62 3.59 -1.40
CA PHE A 84 5.52 3.30 -2.82
C PHE A 84 6.87 2.93 -3.44
N ALA A 85 7.97 3.54 -3.01
CA ALA A 85 9.30 3.17 -3.47
C ALA A 85 9.64 1.71 -3.10
N ILE A 86 9.32 1.28 -1.88
CA ILE A 86 9.55 -0.10 -1.44
C ILE A 86 8.63 -1.08 -2.19
N ARG A 87 7.33 -0.77 -2.34
CA ARG A 87 6.42 -1.61 -3.15
C ARG A 87 6.85 -1.69 -4.61
N GLY A 88 7.36 -0.61 -5.19
CA GLY A 88 7.93 -0.59 -6.54
C GLY A 88 9.12 -1.54 -6.66
N LEU A 89 10.06 -1.49 -5.71
CA LEU A 89 11.21 -2.41 -5.67
C LEU A 89 10.78 -3.87 -5.48
N MET A 90 9.79 -4.14 -4.63
CA MET A 90 9.24 -5.49 -4.46
C MET A 90 8.61 -5.98 -5.77
N HIS A 91 7.84 -5.14 -6.45
CA HIS A 91 7.21 -5.47 -7.71
C HIS A 91 8.25 -5.81 -8.78
N GLU A 92 9.28 -4.99 -8.95
CA GLU A 92 10.37 -5.25 -9.88
C GLU A 92 11.10 -6.57 -9.56
N ALA A 93 11.37 -6.84 -8.28
CA ALA A 93 12.04 -8.06 -7.85
C ALA A 93 11.17 -9.32 -8.10
N ALA A 94 9.86 -9.23 -7.86
CA ALA A 94 8.92 -10.31 -8.12
C ALA A 94 8.83 -10.63 -9.61
N LEU A 95 8.72 -9.61 -10.46
CA LEU A 95 8.72 -9.77 -11.92
C LEU A 95 10.00 -10.43 -12.44
N GLN A 96 11.16 -10.10 -11.86
CA GLN A 96 12.43 -10.75 -12.21
C GLN A 96 12.49 -12.23 -11.80
N ALA A 97 11.74 -12.61 -10.76
CA ALA A 97 11.68 -13.97 -10.24
C ALA A 97 10.50 -14.80 -10.81
N ASP A 98 9.66 -14.20 -11.68
CA ASP A 98 8.39 -14.80 -12.17
C ASP A 98 7.45 -15.22 -11.02
N GLU A 99 7.38 -14.38 -9.99
CA GLU A 99 6.55 -14.59 -8.81
C GLU A 99 5.50 -13.49 -8.67
N ASP A 100 4.43 -13.80 -7.95
CA ASP A 100 3.40 -12.83 -7.59
C ASP A 100 3.96 -11.82 -6.55
N PRO A 101 3.95 -10.50 -6.83
CA PRO A 101 4.43 -9.47 -5.91
C PRO A 101 3.79 -9.51 -4.52
N ASP A 102 2.53 -9.93 -4.41
CA ASP A 102 1.81 -9.96 -3.14
C ASP A 102 2.26 -11.12 -2.23
N ARG A 103 3.07 -12.05 -2.75
CA ARG A 103 3.73 -13.10 -1.95
C ARG A 103 4.97 -12.59 -1.21
N LEU A 104 5.48 -11.41 -1.57
CA LEU A 104 6.67 -10.84 -0.94
C LEU A 104 6.31 -10.15 0.39
N SER A 105 7.09 -10.41 1.43
CA SER A 105 6.91 -9.74 2.72
C SER A 105 7.42 -8.29 2.67
N PHE A 106 6.53 -7.32 2.88
CA PHE A 106 6.88 -5.90 2.96
C PHE A 106 7.87 -5.59 4.09
N VAL A 107 7.67 -6.16 5.28
CA VAL A 107 8.59 -5.99 6.42
C VAL A 107 10.00 -6.49 6.08
N HIS A 108 10.09 -7.62 5.38
CA HIS A 108 11.37 -8.14 4.92
C HIS A 108 12.03 -7.18 3.92
N ALA A 109 11.27 -6.65 2.96
CA ALA A 109 11.75 -5.68 1.98
C ALA A 109 12.29 -4.39 2.66
N VAL A 110 11.57 -3.85 3.65
CA VAL A 110 12.03 -2.70 4.47
C VAL A 110 13.40 -3.00 5.08
N HIS A 111 13.58 -4.15 5.73
CA HIS A 111 14.87 -4.51 6.34
C HIS A 111 15.99 -4.67 5.32
N VAL A 112 15.71 -5.24 4.14
CA VAL A 112 16.68 -5.38 3.05
C VAL A 112 17.13 -3.99 2.56
N VAL A 113 16.17 -3.09 2.32
CA VAL A 113 16.45 -1.71 1.88
C VAL A 113 17.27 -0.97 2.93
N GLN A 114 16.86 -1.00 4.20
CA GLN A 114 17.58 -0.35 5.30
C GLN A 114 19.02 -0.86 5.47
N ARG A 115 19.25 -2.17 5.26
CA ARG A 115 20.60 -2.76 5.34
C ARG A 115 21.50 -2.35 4.18
N ARG A 116 20.91 -2.06 3.01
CA ARG A 116 21.63 -1.68 1.77
C ARG A 116 21.81 -0.17 1.65
N MET A 117 21.01 0.63 2.36
CA MET A 117 21.17 2.08 2.37
C MET A 117 22.50 2.45 3.03
N PRO A 118 23.38 3.20 2.34
CA PRO A 118 24.53 3.81 2.98
C PRO A 118 24.02 4.71 4.10
N ARG A 119 24.68 4.70 5.26
CA ARG A 119 24.41 5.66 6.34
C ARG A 119 24.85 7.07 5.90
N TYR A 120 24.12 7.68 4.97
CA TYR A 120 24.22 9.11 4.73
C TYR A 120 23.54 9.80 5.90
N VAL A 121 24.35 10.09 6.92
CA VAL A 121 23.93 10.94 8.04
C VAL A 121 23.85 12.37 7.51
N ALA A 122 22.65 12.92 7.57
CA ALA A 122 22.29 14.33 7.37
C ALA A 122 22.37 14.88 5.94
N ILE A 123 21.20 15.05 5.32
CA ILE A 123 20.95 16.17 4.40
C ILE A 123 20.55 17.35 5.29
N PRO A 124 21.36 18.42 5.39
CA PRO A 124 20.98 19.60 6.17
C PRO A 124 19.73 20.23 5.55
N PRO A 125 18.76 20.71 6.35
CA PRO A 125 17.54 21.33 5.83
C PRO A 125 17.78 22.71 5.20
N SER A 126 19.00 23.25 5.27
CA SER A 126 19.40 24.51 4.65
C SER A 126 20.51 24.25 3.63
N ALA A 127 20.34 24.78 2.41
CA ALA A 127 21.45 24.94 1.48
C ALA A 127 22.52 25.84 2.16
N GLU A 128 23.80 25.53 1.98
CA GLU A 128 24.87 26.45 2.35
C GLU A 128 24.64 27.76 1.60
N GLU A 129 24.32 28.84 2.32
CA GLU A 129 24.44 30.18 1.78
C GLU A 129 25.90 30.34 1.37
N SER A 130 26.14 30.37 0.06
CA SER A 130 27.45 30.64 -0.51
C SER A 130 27.85 32.04 -0.07
N LEU A 131 28.68 32.12 0.97
CA LEU A 131 29.30 33.36 1.42
C LEU A 131 30.16 33.89 0.27
N SER A 132 29.69 34.97 -0.35
CA SER A 132 30.46 35.82 -1.26
C SER A 132 31.32 36.80 -0.47
#